data_AF-A0A3D1HLP3-F1
#
_entry.id   AF-A0A3D1HLP3-F1
#
_cell.length_a   1.000
_cell.length_b   1.000
_cell.length_c   1.000
_cell.angle_alpha   90.00
_cell.angle_beta   90.00
_cell.angle_gamma   90.00
#
_symmetry.space_group_name_H-M   'P 1'
#
loop_
_entity.id
_entity.type
_entity.pdbx_description
1 polymer ?
#
loop_
_entity_poly.entity_id
_entity_poly.type
_entity_poly.pdbx_seq_one_letter_code
_entity_poly.pdbx_strand_id
1 'polypeptide(L)'
;MKKISLAVLAVFFSSMSVLGQGARNIKINEVMTNNTASIVDEYGRYNAWIELSNIAYSSYNVRGMYVTTNREVLNKSLTVPQRIAMMSVIPNGDDRTLLSARKHLILYFNSNPAEGMQHLTVKAEKGKSLWIALYDGNAVDLIDSVTVPALSANLSYARVKDGSPKWTVKTADLVTPGSNNYIHTGETKIAKLKREDPHGYGIAILSMGIVFSCLALLYVFFRILGLFMSHKQTIKKAKNIPPVNVAVKAGEKLAETGHKTKVILKDGMKTGGIDKEVYIAVISMALKQYQDDVHDVESNIITIKPHHTLWNAHLEEGMPLM
;
A
#
# COMPACT_ATOMS: atom_id res chain seq x y z
N MET A 1 -17.27 -25.92 -9.99
CA MET A 1 -16.91 -25.04 -11.13
C MET A 1 -17.00 -23.54 -10.79
N LYS A 2 -18.10 -23.02 -10.23
CA LYS A 2 -18.24 -21.58 -9.87
C LYS A 2 -17.20 -21.03 -8.87
N LYS A 3 -16.77 -21.83 -7.87
CA LYS A 3 -15.79 -21.41 -6.85
C LYS A 3 -14.34 -21.31 -7.37
N ILE A 4 -13.99 -22.14 -8.35
CA ILE A 4 -12.67 -22.15 -8.98
C ILE A 4 -12.56 -20.98 -9.97
N SER A 5 -13.65 -20.69 -10.71
CA SER A 5 -13.72 -19.54 -11.61
C SER A 5 -13.59 -18.20 -10.87
N LEU A 6 -14.17 -18.06 -9.67
CA LEU A 6 -14.03 -16.84 -8.87
C LEU A 6 -12.62 -16.66 -8.28
N ALA A 7 -11.95 -17.77 -7.92
CA ALA A 7 -10.57 -17.74 -7.44
C ALA A 7 -9.57 -17.40 -8.57
N VAL A 8 -9.80 -17.93 -9.77
CA VAL A 8 -8.98 -17.61 -10.95
C VAL A 8 -9.19 -16.16 -11.40
N LEU A 9 -10.41 -15.62 -11.28
CA LEU A 9 -10.68 -14.21 -11.56
C LEU A 9 -9.99 -13.27 -10.56
N ALA A 10 -9.90 -13.65 -9.28
CA ALA A 10 -9.19 -12.88 -8.26
C ALA A 10 -7.66 -12.88 -8.47
N VAL A 11 -7.09 -13.97 -8.99
CA VAL A 11 -5.67 -14.05 -9.36
C VAL A 11 -5.37 -13.22 -10.62
N PHE A 12 -6.30 -13.14 -11.58
CA PHE A 12 -6.13 -12.29 -12.78
C PHE A 12 -6.23 -10.78 -12.52
N PHE A 13 -6.86 -10.34 -11.42
CA PHE A 13 -6.86 -8.92 -11.01
C PHE A 13 -5.63 -8.50 -10.20
N SER A 14 -4.81 -9.45 -9.73
CA SER A 14 -3.60 -9.17 -8.94
C SER A 14 -2.31 -9.16 -9.76
N SER A 15 -2.38 -9.51 -11.05
CA SER A 15 -1.26 -9.36 -12.00
C SER A 15 -1.25 -7.96 -12.65
N MET A 16 -1.42 -6.90 -11.84
CA MET A 16 -0.94 -5.58 -12.26
C MET A 16 0.58 -5.66 -12.30
N SER A 17 1.13 -5.53 -13.50
CA SER A 17 2.56 -5.58 -13.77
C SER A 17 3.32 -4.70 -12.78
N VAL A 18 4.06 -5.32 -11.86
CA VAL A 18 5.09 -4.64 -11.06
C VAL A 18 6.24 -4.37 -12.03
N LEU A 19 6.06 -3.38 -12.91
CA LEU A 19 7.17 -2.80 -13.64
C LEU A 19 8.13 -2.22 -12.59
N GLY A 20 9.44 -2.36 -12.81
CA GLY A 20 10.49 -1.81 -11.96
C GLY A 20 10.44 -0.28 -11.86
N GLN A 21 9.46 0.25 -11.14
CA GLN A 21 9.19 1.67 -10.97
C GLN A 21 10.37 2.39 -10.30
N GLY A 22 11.22 1.66 -9.54
CA GLY A 22 12.34 2.21 -8.78
C GLY A 22 13.31 3.06 -9.61
N ALA A 23 13.88 2.51 -10.69
CA ALA A 23 14.92 3.19 -11.47
C ALA A 23 14.40 4.46 -12.15
N ARG A 24 13.17 4.41 -12.68
CA ARG A 24 12.52 5.53 -13.38
C ARG A 24 12.17 6.71 -12.46
N ASN A 25 12.19 6.48 -11.15
CA ASN A 25 12.02 7.52 -10.14
C ASN A 25 13.31 8.30 -9.85
N ILE A 26 14.44 7.89 -10.42
CA ILE A 26 15.66 8.68 -10.35
C ILE A 26 15.66 9.65 -11.53
N LYS A 27 15.76 10.94 -11.22
CA LYS A 27 15.68 12.03 -12.21
C LYS A 27 16.85 12.99 -12.04
N ILE A 28 17.35 13.48 -13.15
CA ILE A 28 18.31 14.59 -13.17
C ILE A 28 17.54 15.83 -12.71
N ASN A 29 17.97 16.49 -11.64
CA ASN A 29 17.22 17.54 -10.97
C ASN A 29 17.76 18.94 -11.26
N GLU A 30 19.08 19.09 -11.16
CA GLU A 30 19.78 20.35 -11.33
C GLU A 30 21.17 20.10 -11.92
N VAL A 31 21.64 21.00 -12.79
CA VAL A 31 22.95 20.88 -13.44
C VAL A 31 23.62 22.25 -13.48
N MET A 32 24.90 22.30 -13.12
CA MET A 32 25.74 23.49 -13.28
C MET A 32 26.99 23.14 -14.09
N THR A 33 27.11 23.74 -15.28
CA THR A 33 28.22 23.44 -16.21
C THR A 33 29.45 24.32 -15.99
N ASN A 34 29.30 25.49 -15.37
CA ASN A 34 30.40 26.39 -15.07
C ASN A 34 30.29 26.92 -13.63
N ASN A 35 30.87 26.17 -12.71
CA ASN A 35 30.93 26.51 -11.30
C ASN A 35 32.21 27.30 -11.00
N THR A 36 32.07 28.46 -10.35
CA THR A 36 33.20 29.29 -9.90
C THR A 36 33.05 29.78 -8.46
N ALA A 37 31.84 29.72 -7.89
CA ALA A 37 31.53 30.24 -6.56
C ALA A 37 30.40 29.50 -5.82
N SER A 38 29.86 28.40 -6.39
CA SER A 38 28.79 27.62 -5.76
C SER A 38 29.38 26.58 -4.79
N ILE A 39 29.01 25.31 -4.89
CA ILE A 39 29.57 24.23 -4.07
C ILE A 39 31.03 23.94 -4.43
N VAL A 40 31.80 23.50 -3.44
CA VAL A 40 33.16 22.99 -3.61
C VAL A 40 33.17 21.48 -3.41
N ASP A 41 34.05 20.80 -4.13
CA ASP A 41 34.33 19.38 -3.87
C ASP A 41 35.14 19.20 -2.57
N GLU A 42 35.38 17.95 -2.20
CA GLU A 42 36.18 17.55 -1.04
C GLU A 42 37.63 18.07 -1.05
N TYR A 43 38.10 18.55 -2.21
CA TYR A 43 39.43 19.10 -2.42
C TYR A 43 39.43 20.64 -2.53
N GLY A 44 38.29 21.29 -2.26
CA GLY A 44 38.15 22.75 -2.29
C GLY A 44 38.06 23.35 -3.68
N ARG A 45 37.73 22.57 -4.71
CA ARG A 45 37.65 23.02 -6.11
C ARG A 45 36.21 23.20 -6.58
N TYR A 46 36.02 24.21 -7.42
CA TYR A 46 34.75 24.46 -8.10
C TYR A 46 34.66 23.64 -9.39
N ASN A 47 34.09 22.45 -9.27
CA ASN A 47 33.80 21.60 -10.43
C ASN A 47 32.38 21.81 -10.93
N ALA A 48 32.17 21.57 -12.23
CA ALA A 48 30.84 21.37 -12.76
C ALA A 48 30.19 20.15 -12.10
N TRP A 49 28.88 20.18 -11.93
CA TRP A 49 28.17 19.12 -11.22
C TRP A 49 26.78 18.89 -11.78
N ILE A 50 26.28 17.68 -11.50
CA ILE A 50 24.93 17.23 -11.76
C ILE A 50 24.33 16.73 -10.45
N GLU A 51 23.06 17.04 -10.24
CA GLU A 51 22.27 16.53 -9.14
C GLU A 51 21.26 15.50 -9.65
N LEU A 52 21.26 14.34 -9.02
CA LEU A 52 20.24 13.32 -9.16
C LEU A 52 19.30 13.39 -7.97
N SER A 53 17.99 13.30 -8.22
CA SER A 53 16.95 13.27 -7.18
C SER A 53 16.16 11.98 -7.26
N ASN A 54 15.84 11.42 -6.10
CA ASN A 54 14.84 10.36 -5.99
C ASN A 54 13.46 10.99 -5.78
N ILE A 55 12.60 10.90 -6.80
CA ILE A 55 11.26 11.49 -6.72
C ILE A 55 10.28 10.63 -5.90
N ALA A 56 10.63 9.37 -5.63
CA ALA A 56 9.81 8.43 -4.89
C ALA A 56 9.93 8.59 -3.38
N TYR A 57 9.01 7.93 -2.68
CA TYR A 57 9.01 7.78 -1.21
C TYR A 57 9.67 6.48 -0.74
N SER A 58 10.22 5.69 -1.67
CA SER A 58 11.01 4.49 -1.38
C SER A 58 12.49 4.76 -1.64
N SER A 59 13.37 4.08 -0.92
CA SER A 59 14.80 4.13 -1.19
C SER A 59 15.14 3.38 -2.49
N TYR A 60 16.12 3.88 -3.24
CA TYR A 60 16.64 3.24 -4.44
C TYR A 60 18.16 3.43 -4.52
N ASN A 61 18.86 2.38 -4.90
CA ASN A 61 20.32 2.42 -5.00
C ASN A 61 20.72 2.75 -6.45
N VAL A 62 21.36 3.90 -6.66
CA VAL A 62 21.81 4.37 -8.00
C VAL A 62 23.17 3.82 -8.40
N ARG A 63 23.81 3.05 -7.53
CA ARG A 63 25.04 2.34 -7.80
C ARG A 63 24.97 1.54 -9.10
N GLY A 64 26.01 1.64 -9.91
CA GLY A 64 26.10 0.92 -11.18
C GLY A 64 25.28 1.52 -12.32
N MET A 65 24.46 2.54 -12.08
CA MET A 65 23.87 3.33 -13.16
C MET A 65 24.94 4.11 -13.91
N TYR A 66 24.60 4.55 -15.12
CA TYR A 66 25.55 5.19 -16.02
C TYR A 66 25.13 6.62 -16.38
N VAL A 67 26.09 7.54 -16.36
CA VAL A 67 25.93 8.94 -16.78
C VAL A 67 26.80 9.21 -17.99
N THR A 68 26.27 9.89 -19.00
CA THR A 68 27.02 10.23 -20.21
C THR A 68 26.60 11.55 -20.82
N THR A 69 27.53 12.18 -21.53
CA THR A 69 27.30 13.37 -22.36
C THR A 69 27.49 13.08 -23.85
N ASN A 70 27.88 11.85 -24.21
CA ASN A 70 28.11 11.47 -25.59
C ASN A 70 26.81 10.98 -26.24
N ARG A 71 26.31 11.70 -27.23
CA ARG A 71 25.07 11.35 -27.95
C ARG A 71 25.18 10.08 -28.80
N GLU A 72 26.38 9.64 -29.13
CA GLU A 72 26.60 8.42 -29.94
C GLU A 72 25.99 7.18 -29.28
N VAL A 73 25.88 7.17 -27.95
CA VAL A 73 25.22 6.09 -27.19
C VAL A 73 23.75 5.88 -27.58
N LEU A 74 23.10 6.84 -28.25
CA LEU A 74 21.73 6.67 -28.73
C LEU A 74 21.65 5.71 -29.94
N ASN A 75 22.77 5.40 -30.59
CA ASN A 75 22.81 4.48 -31.72
C ASN A 75 22.45 3.05 -31.30
N LYS A 76 21.32 2.55 -31.81
CA LYS A 76 20.78 1.22 -31.48
C LYS A 76 21.67 0.06 -31.92
N SER A 77 22.58 0.27 -32.86
CA SER A 77 23.50 -0.76 -33.36
C SER A 77 24.69 -1.02 -32.43
N LEU A 78 24.89 -0.20 -31.38
CA LEU A 78 25.98 -0.36 -30.43
C LEU A 78 25.74 -1.53 -29.47
N THR A 79 26.79 -2.32 -29.25
CA THR A 79 26.80 -3.37 -28.23
C THR A 79 26.89 -2.77 -26.81
N VAL A 80 26.51 -3.55 -25.80
CA VAL A 80 26.59 -3.12 -24.39
C VAL A 80 28.01 -2.71 -23.97
N PRO A 81 29.09 -3.46 -24.30
CA PRO A 81 30.45 -3.03 -23.96
C PRO A 81 30.86 -1.71 -24.61
N GLN A 82 30.46 -1.47 -25.87
CA GLN A 82 30.72 -0.21 -26.55
C GLN A 82 30.00 0.96 -25.85
N ARG A 83 28.77 0.75 -25.39
CA ARG A 83 28.00 1.75 -24.62
C ARG A 83 28.71 2.08 -23.31
N ILE A 84 29.09 1.06 -22.54
CA ILE A 84 29.78 1.21 -21.26
C ILE A 84 31.07 2.02 -21.43
N ALA A 85 31.84 1.77 -22.49
CA ALA A 85 33.09 2.50 -22.76
C ALA A 85 32.88 4.01 -23.02
N MET A 86 31.65 4.44 -23.39
CA MET A 86 31.28 5.83 -23.64
C MET A 86 30.50 6.48 -22.48
N MET A 87 30.35 5.77 -21.35
CA MET A 87 29.59 6.23 -20.20
C MET A 87 30.45 6.18 -18.93
N SER A 88 30.12 7.01 -17.94
CA SER A 88 30.68 6.94 -16.59
C SER A 88 29.75 6.14 -15.70
N VAL A 89 30.26 5.09 -15.06
CA VAL A 89 29.52 4.36 -14.04
C VAL A 89 29.48 5.16 -12.74
N ILE A 90 28.37 5.09 -12.00
CA ILE A 90 28.29 5.55 -10.61
C ILE A 90 28.93 4.46 -9.74
N PRO A 91 30.08 4.73 -9.07
CA PRO A 91 30.85 3.72 -8.36
C PRO A 91 30.08 3.03 -7.22
N ASN A 92 30.60 1.89 -6.81
CA ASN A 92 30.07 1.08 -5.72
C ASN A 92 30.79 1.40 -4.41
N GLY A 93 30.08 1.29 -3.27
CA GLY A 93 30.71 1.22 -1.95
C GLY A 93 30.52 2.42 -1.03
N ASP A 94 29.68 3.38 -1.42
CA ASP A 94 29.28 4.51 -0.56
C ASP A 94 27.77 4.47 -0.30
N ASP A 95 27.39 4.66 0.96
CA ASP A 95 26.01 4.74 1.42
C ASP A 95 25.25 5.91 0.75
N ARG A 96 25.96 6.95 0.27
CA ARG A 96 25.37 8.05 -0.50
C ARG A 96 24.75 7.60 -1.82
N THR A 97 25.18 6.47 -2.37
CA THR A 97 24.57 5.88 -3.58
C THR A 97 23.20 5.24 -3.29
N LEU A 98 22.89 4.98 -2.01
CA LEU A 98 21.55 4.59 -1.57
C LEU A 98 20.69 5.84 -1.34
N LEU A 99 20.04 6.31 -2.40
CA LEU A 99 19.14 7.45 -2.34
C LEU A 99 17.86 7.08 -1.60
N SER A 100 17.76 7.53 -0.36
CA SER A 100 16.52 7.47 0.42
C SER A 100 15.40 8.31 -0.19
N ALA A 101 14.18 8.16 0.33
CA ALA A 101 13.02 8.92 -0.11
C ALA A 101 13.30 10.43 -0.23
N ARG A 102 13.01 11.02 -1.39
CA ARG A 102 13.14 12.47 -1.65
C ARG A 102 14.55 13.05 -1.41
N LYS A 103 15.60 12.21 -1.41
CA LYS A 103 16.99 12.65 -1.28
C LYS A 103 17.62 12.95 -2.64
N HIS A 104 18.73 13.68 -2.57
CA HIS A 104 19.52 14.15 -3.69
C HIS A 104 20.96 13.64 -3.57
N LEU A 105 21.59 13.39 -4.72
CA LEU A 105 22.99 12.99 -4.84
C LEU A 105 23.67 13.93 -5.84
N ILE A 106 24.79 14.50 -5.44
CA ILE A 106 25.61 15.38 -6.27
C ILE A 106 26.76 14.55 -6.85
N LEU A 107 27.01 14.71 -8.15
CA LEU A 107 28.13 14.11 -8.86
C LEU A 107 28.87 15.21 -9.64
N TYR A 108 30.20 15.16 -9.61
CA TYR A 108 31.08 16.14 -10.25
C TYR A 108 31.55 15.68 -11.63
N PHE A 109 31.56 16.60 -12.58
CA PHE A 109 32.08 16.42 -13.94
C PHE A 109 33.48 16.99 -14.08
N ASN A 110 34.47 16.27 -13.58
CA ASN A 110 35.86 16.71 -13.58
C ASN A 110 36.82 15.75 -14.29
N SER A 111 36.31 14.66 -14.87
CA SER A 111 37.11 13.62 -15.54
C SER A 111 38.17 12.94 -14.67
N ASN A 112 38.04 13.00 -13.34
CA ASN A 112 38.99 12.36 -12.43
C ASN A 112 38.28 11.46 -11.40
N PRO A 113 37.85 10.25 -11.79
CA PRO A 113 37.18 9.32 -10.88
C PRO A 113 38.08 8.82 -9.73
N ALA A 114 39.41 9.03 -9.80
CA ALA A 114 40.32 8.65 -8.73
C ALA A 114 40.18 9.53 -7.47
N GLU A 115 39.52 10.69 -7.59
CA GLU A 115 39.27 11.62 -6.49
C GLU A 115 38.10 11.21 -5.61
N GLY A 116 37.32 10.21 -6.01
CA GLY A 116 36.30 9.62 -5.17
C GLY A 116 35.02 9.29 -5.91
N MET A 117 34.06 8.73 -5.17
CA MET A 117 32.86 8.12 -5.77
C MET A 117 31.88 9.12 -6.39
N GLN A 118 32.00 10.41 -6.04
CA GLN A 118 31.18 11.47 -6.64
C GLN A 118 31.80 12.03 -7.93
N HIS A 119 33.04 11.67 -8.26
CA HIS A 119 33.74 12.20 -9.43
C HIS A 119 33.57 11.29 -10.64
N LEU A 120 32.96 11.83 -11.71
CA LEU A 120 32.67 11.09 -12.92
C LEU A 120 33.75 11.33 -13.98
N THR A 121 33.89 10.39 -14.92
CA THR A 121 34.80 10.54 -16.07
C THR A 121 34.33 11.60 -17.06
N VAL A 122 33.07 12.04 -16.94
CA VAL A 122 32.42 13.05 -17.78
C VAL A 122 32.99 14.45 -17.52
N LYS A 123 33.12 15.24 -18.59
CA LYS A 123 33.50 16.66 -18.55
C LYS A 123 32.37 17.54 -19.06
N ALA A 124 32.17 18.70 -18.43
CA ALA A 124 31.36 19.78 -18.96
C ALA A 124 32.24 20.88 -19.56
N GLU A 125 31.93 21.31 -20.79
CA GLU A 125 32.57 22.47 -21.40
C GLU A 125 31.84 23.76 -21.01
N LYS A 126 32.61 24.76 -20.57
CA LYS A 126 32.08 26.05 -20.13
C LYS A 126 31.46 26.81 -21.30
N GLY A 127 30.26 27.35 -21.11
CA GLY A 127 29.59 28.21 -22.10
C GLY A 127 29.05 27.49 -23.35
N LYS A 128 29.03 26.15 -23.37
CA LYS A 128 28.41 25.37 -24.45
C LYS A 128 27.16 24.65 -23.97
N SER A 129 26.27 24.35 -24.91
CA SER A 129 25.14 23.45 -24.66
C SER A 129 25.67 22.04 -24.39
N LEU A 130 25.12 21.38 -23.37
CA LEU A 130 25.54 20.05 -22.93
C LEU A 130 24.33 19.13 -22.85
N TRP A 131 24.36 18.02 -23.57
CA TRP A 131 23.38 16.95 -23.37
C TRP A 131 23.90 15.98 -22.33
N ILE A 132 23.04 15.59 -21.40
CA ILE A 132 23.35 14.63 -20.35
C ILE A 132 22.24 13.59 -20.32
N ALA A 133 22.62 12.33 -20.18
CA ALA A 133 21.70 11.22 -20.02
C ALA A 133 22.10 10.33 -18.84
N LEU A 134 21.08 9.81 -18.18
CA LEU A 134 21.16 8.79 -17.13
C LEU A 134 20.58 7.48 -17.68
N TYR A 135 21.37 6.43 -17.61
CA TYR A 135 21.04 5.06 -18.02
C TYR A 135 20.99 4.14 -16.80
N ASP A 136 20.16 3.11 -16.90
CA ASP A 136 20.07 2.05 -15.89
C ASP A 136 21.37 1.22 -15.83
N GLY A 137 21.51 0.38 -14.81
CA GLY A 137 22.68 -0.48 -14.62
C GLY A 137 22.93 -1.50 -15.74
N ASN A 138 21.97 -1.69 -16.64
CA ASN A 138 22.15 -2.49 -17.85
C ASN A 138 22.80 -1.73 -19.03
N ALA A 139 23.10 -0.43 -18.88
CA ALA A 139 23.68 0.44 -19.91
C ALA A 139 22.88 0.58 -21.22
N VAL A 140 21.62 0.14 -21.25
CA VAL A 140 20.73 0.16 -22.42
C VAL A 140 19.50 1.03 -22.16
N ASP A 141 18.87 0.86 -21.00
CA ASP A 141 17.63 1.57 -20.68
C ASP A 141 17.91 3.01 -20.27
N LEU A 142 17.51 3.95 -21.13
CA LEU A 142 17.56 5.37 -20.83
C LEU A 142 16.52 5.73 -19.76
N ILE A 143 16.95 6.20 -18.60
CA ILE A 143 16.09 6.57 -17.46
C ILE A 143 15.61 8.01 -17.54
N ASP A 144 16.54 8.95 -17.78
CA ASP A 144 16.26 10.39 -17.89
C ASP A 144 17.33 11.07 -18.75
N SER A 145 16.98 12.17 -19.41
CA SER A 145 17.95 12.98 -20.15
C SER A 145 17.55 14.44 -20.20
N VAL A 146 18.54 15.31 -20.37
CA VAL A 146 18.35 16.76 -20.46
C VAL A 146 19.36 17.37 -21.42
N THR A 147 18.94 18.36 -22.20
CA THR A 147 19.86 19.27 -22.91
C THR A 147 19.91 20.57 -22.13
N VAL A 148 21.05 20.82 -21.50
CA VAL A 148 21.35 22.05 -20.77
C VAL A 148 21.79 23.11 -21.80
N PRO A 149 21.15 24.29 -21.84
CA PRO A 149 21.58 25.37 -22.73
C PRO A 149 22.98 25.89 -22.34
N ALA A 150 23.57 26.74 -23.17
CA ALA A 150 24.81 27.42 -22.80
C ALA A 150 24.54 28.33 -21.58
N LEU A 151 25.17 28.01 -20.44
CA LEU A 151 25.03 28.76 -19.19
C LEU A 151 26.26 29.64 -18.94
N SER A 152 26.02 30.81 -18.34
CA SER A 152 27.08 31.65 -17.77
C SER A 152 27.57 31.08 -16.44
N ALA A 153 28.66 31.63 -15.90
CA ALA A 153 29.22 31.19 -14.62
C ALA A 153 28.18 31.27 -13.48
N ASN A 154 28.17 30.26 -12.61
CA ASN A 154 27.31 30.11 -11.43
C ASN A 154 25.80 30.06 -11.70
N LEU A 155 25.38 29.94 -12.96
CA LEU A 155 23.99 29.63 -13.29
C LEU A 155 23.81 28.12 -13.34
N SER A 156 22.71 27.64 -12.78
CA SER A 156 22.30 26.24 -12.88
C SER A 156 21.04 26.13 -13.74
N TYR A 157 20.86 24.96 -14.35
CA TYR A 157 19.63 24.60 -15.03
C TYR A 157 18.95 23.51 -14.23
N ALA A 158 17.73 23.79 -13.75
CA ALA A 158 17.05 22.97 -12.78
C ALA A 158 15.59 22.74 -13.14
N ARG A 159 15.01 21.65 -12.64
CA ARG A 159 13.57 21.45 -12.72
C ARG A 159 12.86 22.47 -11.81
N VAL A 160 11.67 22.94 -12.22
CA VAL A 160 10.90 23.93 -11.41
C VAL A 160 10.53 23.39 -10.03
N LYS A 161 10.28 22.07 -9.95
CA LYS A 161 10.07 21.29 -8.73
C LYS A 161 10.73 19.93 -8.96
N ASP A 162 11.21 19.25 -7.92
CA ASP A 162 11.88 17.97 -8.11
C ASP A 162 10.99 16.98 -8.87
N GLY A 163 11.55 16.42 -9.95
CA GLY A 163 10.84 15.53 -10.87
C GLY A 163 9.88 16.20 -11.86
N SER A 164 9.71 17.52 -11.83
CA SER A 164 8.84 18.25 -12.77
C SER A 164 9.37 18.17 -14.20
N PRO A 165 8.52 18.00 -15.23
CA PRO A 165 8.95 18.00 -16.63
C PRO A 165 9.47 19.37 -17.10
N LYS A 166 9.11 20.46 -16.40
CA LYS A 166 9.51 21.82 -16.74
C LYS A 166 10.86 22.17 -16.12
N TRP A 167 11.71 22.79 -16.92
CA TRP A 167 13.05 23.26 -16.55
C TRP A 167 13.12 24.79 -16.59
N THR A 168 13.99 25.36 -15.75
CA THR A 168 14.27 26.79 -15.69
C THR A 168 15.76 27.01 -15.42
N VAL A 169 16.29 28.12 -15.92
CA VAL A 169 17.61 28.60 -15.50
C VAL A 169 17.44 29.28 -14.14
N LYS A 170 18.29 28.94 -13.19
CA LYS A 170 18.38 29.56 -11.88
C LYS A 170 19.60 30.45 -11.79
N THR A 171 19.41 31.62 -11.22
CA THR A 171 20.48 32.56 -10.87
C THR A 171 21.24 32.08 -9.64
N ALA A 172 22.44 32.62 -9.40
CA ALA A 172 23.36 32.16 -8.36
C ALA A 172 22.76 32.12 -6.94
N ASP A 173 21.81 33.01 -6.66
CA ASP A 173 21.03 33.14 -5.42
C ASP A 173 19.94 32.07 -5.25
N LEU A 174 19.53 31.40 -6.33
CA LEU A 174 18.45 30.42 -6.36
C LEU A 174 18.92 28.99 -6.60
N VAL A 175 20.23 28.76 -6.76
CA VAL A 175 20.84 27.43 -6.90
C VAL A 175 20.60 26.63 -5.62
N THR A 176 20.16 25.38 -5.75
CA THR A 176 19.64 24.58 -4.62
C THR A 176 20.35 23.24 -4.44
N PRO A 177 21.69 23.21 -4.36
CA PRO A 177 22.44 21.96 -4.31
C PRO A 177 22.07 21.15 -3.06
N GLY A 178 21.72 19.87 -3.24
CA GLY A 178 21.35 18.95 -2.17
C GLY A 178 19.98 19.21 -1.55
N SER A 179 19.18 20.10 -2.13
CA SER A 179 17.90 20.55 -1.56
C SER A 179 16.79 20.59 -2.61
N ASN A 180 15.55 20.85 -2.17
CA ASN A 180 14.43 20.86 -3.11
C ASN A 180 14.50 22.09 -4.01
N ASN A 181 14.25 21.88 -5.29
CA ASN A 181 14.32 22.92 -6.32
C ASN A 181 13.29 24.04 -6.13
N TYR A 182 12.21 23.76 -5.41
CA TYR A 182 11.14 24.72 -5.17
C TYR A 182 11.31 25.37 -3.79
N ILE A 183 11.87 26.59 -3.80
CA ILE A 183 12.01 27.42 -2.61
C ILE A 183 10.69 28.15 -2.39
N HIS A 184 9.86 27.67 -1.47
CA HIS A 184 8.70 28.43 -1.00
C HIS A 184 9.18 29.55 -0.06
N THR A 185 9.37 30.75 -0.57
CA THR A 185 9.58 31.97 0.25
C THR A 185 8.27 32.60 0.72
N GLY A 186 7.14 31.87 0.64
CA GLY A 186 5.82 32.33 1.06
C GLY A 186 5.54 32.11 2.55
N GLU A 187 4.34 32.48 2.98
CA GLU A 187 3.86 32.24 4.34
C GLU A 187 3.97 30.76 4.74
N THR A 188 4.42 30.50 5.97
CA THR A 188 4.53 29.13 6.48
C THR A 188 3.16 28.44 6.47
N LYS A 189 3.13 27.10 6.38
CA LYS A 189 1.86 26.34 6.43
C LYS A 189 1.03 26.69 7.67
N ILE A 190 1.70 26.95 8.79
CA ILE A 190 1.08 27.36 10.06
C ILE A 190 0.46 28.75 9.93
N ALA A 191 1.18 29.71 9.34
CA ALA A 191 0.65 31.05 9.11
C ALA A 191 -0.55 31.03 8.14
N LYS A 192 -0.45 30.25 7.06
CA LYS A 192 -1.56 30.03 6.12
C LYS A 192 -2.76 29.40 6.82
N LEU A 193 -2.55 28.37 7.63
CA LEU A 193 -3.60 27.70 8.40
C LEU A 193 -4.23 28.63 9.43
N LYS A 194 -3.45 29.43 10.16
CA LYS A 194 -3.95 30.40 11.12
C LYS A 194 -4.73 31.55 10.46
N ARG A 195 -4.42 31.87 9.20
CA ARG A 195 -5.19 32.83 8.40
C ARG A 195 -6.51 32.24 7.89
N GLU A 196 -6.47 31.00 7.39
CA GLU A 196 -7.64 30.33 6.80
C GLU A 196 -8.61 29.78 7.84
N ASP A 197 -8.11 29.32 9.00
CA ASP A 197 -8.89 28.82 10.13
C ASP A 197 -8.33 29.35 11.46
N PRO A 198 -8.60 30.63 11.80
CA PRO A 198 -8.03 31.25 13.00
C PRO A 198 -8.52 30.62 14.31
N HIS A 199 -9.71 30.00 14.28
CA HIS A 199 -10.36 29.42 15.47
C HIS A 199 -10.23 27.89 15.52
N GLY A 200 -9.79 27.23 14.44
CA GLY A 200 -9.57 25.78 14.38
C GLY A 200 -10.81 24.94 14.07
N TYR A 201 -11.93 25.55 13.64
CA TYR A 201 -13.18 24.83 13.38
C TYR A 201 -13.08 23.91 12.15
N GLY A 202 -12.39 24.36 11.11
CA GLY A 202 -12.20 23.58 9.88
C GLY A 202 -11.39 22.32 10.13
N ILE A 203 -10.31 22.42 10.90
CA ILE A 203 -9.50 21.26 11.29
C ILE A 203 -10.31 20.30 12.17
N ALA A 204 -11.07 20.82 13.13
CA ALA A 204 -11.85 20.00 14.05
C ALA A 204 -12.94 19.19 13.32
N ILE A 205 -13.67 19.81 12.40
CA ILE A 205 -14.72 19.14 11.62
C ILE A 205 -14.12 18.07 10.70
N LEU A 206 -13.00 18.38 10.03
CA LEU A 206 -12.33 17.42 9.15
C LEU A 206 -11.83 16.20 9.94
N SER A 207 -11.20 16.42 11.09
CA SER A 207 -10.70 15.36 11.95
C SER A 207 -11.83 14.46 12.45
N MET A 208 -12.90 15.06 12.98
CA MET A 208 -14.08 14.33 13.45
C MET A 208 -14.76 13.53 12.31
N GLY A 209 -14.84 14.12 11.11
CA GLY A 209 -15.40 13.46 9.93
C GLY A 209 -14.64 12.20 9.49
N ILE A 210 -13.30 12.25 9.50
CA ILE A 210 -12.47 11.07 9.16
C ILE A 210 -12.65 9.95 10.18
N VAL A 211 -12.70 10.29 11.47
CA VAL A 211 -12.89 9.30 12.56
C VAL A 211 -14.24 8.59 12.42
N PHE A 212 -15.33 9.34 12.22
CA PHE A 212 -16.65 8.76 11.99
C PHE A 212 -16.71 7.94 10.70
N SER A 213 -16.03 8.38 9.63
CA SER A 213 -15.93 7.63 8.37
C SER A 213 -15.24 6.28 8.57
N CYS A 214 -14.11 6.24 9.29
CA CYS A 214 -13.41 5.01 9.63
C CYS A 214 -14.27 4.05 10.47
N LEU A 215 -14.95 4.57 11.50
CA LEU A 215 -15.86 3.78 12.34
C LEU A 215 -17.04 3.21 11.55
N ALA A 216 -17.63 4.01 10.65
CA ALA A 216 -18.71 3.55 9.79
C ALA A 216 -18.25 2.44 8.84
N LEU A 217 -17.05 2.56 8.26
CA LEU A 217 -16.48 1.54 7.38
C LEU A 217 -16.22 0.22 8.15
N LEU A 218 -15.66 0.31 9.36
CA LEU A 218 -15.49 -0.85 10.25
C LEU A 218 -16.84 -1.49 10.62
N TYR A 219 -17.85 -0.69 10.95
CA TYR A 219 -19.20 -1.19 11.23
C TYR A 219 -19.78 -1.97 10.05
N VAL A 220 -19.69 -1.42 8.83
CA VAL A 220 -20.16 -2.09 7.61
C VAL A 220 -19.41 -3.41 7.40
N PHE A 221 -18.08 -3.41 7.57
CA PHE A 221 -17.26 -4.60 7.44
C PHE A 221 -17.68 -5.71 8.42
N PHE A 222 -17.80 -5.38 9.72
CA PHE A 222 -18.24 -6.35 10.73
C PHE A 222 -19.68 -6.78 10.54
N ARG A 223 -20.57 -5.90 10.05
CA ARG A 223 -21.95 -6.25 9.74
C ARG A 223 -22.05 -7.28 8.61
N ILE A 224 -21.28 -7.10 7.53
CA ILE A 224 -21.22 -8.05 6.41
C ILE A 224 -20.64 -9.40 6.90
N LEU A 225 -19.56 -9.37 7.67
CA LEU A 225 -18.98 -10.60 8.25
C LEU A 225 -19.96 -11.31 9.19
N GLY A 226 -20.68 -10.58 10.04
CA GLY A 226 -21.68 -11.11 10.95
C GLY A 226 -22.83 -11.80 10.22
N LEU A 227 -23.35 -11.17 9.15
CA LEU A 227 -24.37 -11.77 8.29
C LEU A 227 -23.86 -13.06 7.63
N PHE A 228 -22.62 -13.06 7.13
CA PHE A 228 -22.02 -14.23 6.49
C PHE A 228 -21.78 -15.39 7.48
N MET A 229 -21.31 -15.09 8.69
CA MET A 229 -21.10 -16.09 9.75
C MET A 229 -22.42 -16.68 10.25
N SER A 230 -23.43 -15.84 10.46
CA SER A 230 -24.78 -16.28 10.81
C SER A 230 -25.35 -17.22 9.75
N HIS A 231 -25.25 -16.86 8.46
CA HIS A 231 -25.71 -17.70 7.35
C HIS A 231 -24.97 -19.05 7.27
N LYS A 232 -23.65 -19.06 7.51
CA LYS A 232 -22.88 -20.31 7.60
C LYS A 232 -23.30 -21.18 8.78
N GLN A 233 -23.68 -20.59 9.91
CA GLN A 233 -24.16 -21.33 11.08
C GLN A 233 -25.58 -21.89 10.85
N THR A 234 -26.48 -21.16 10.19
CA THR A 234 -27.82 -21.66 9.83
C THR A 234 -27.73 -22.84 8.86
N ILE A 235 -26.85 -22.77 7.85
CA ILE A 235 -26.63 -23.87 6.90
C ILE A 235 -26.00 -25.09 7.59
N LYS A 236 -25.07 -24.90 8.55
CA LYS A 236 -24.50 -26.00 9.34
C LYS A 236 -25.54 -26.66 10.26
N LYS A 237 -26.41 -25.87 10.90
CA LYS A 237 -27.52 -26.40 11.73
C LYS A 237 -28.54 -27.18 10.88
N ALA A 238 -28.86 -26.71 9.67
CA ALA A 238 -29.74 -27.43 8.74
C ALA A 238 -29.14 -28.75 8.22
N LYS A 239 -27.80 -28.84 8.14
CA LYS A 239 -27.09 -30.04 7.66
C LYS A 239 -26.86 -31.10 8.75
N ASN A 240 -26.95 -30.73 10.02
CA ASN A 240 -26.76 -31.60 11.19
C ASN A 240 -28.08 -32.11 11.81
N ILE A 241 -29.22 -32.02 11.10
CA ILE A 241 -30.46 -32.70 11.50
C ILE A 241 -30.42 -34.11 10.90
N PRO A 242 -30.14 -35.18 11.68
CA PRO A 242 -30.33 -36.54 11.20
C PRO A 242 -31.84 -36.81 11.00
N PRO A 243 -32.24 -37.52 9.93
CA PRO A 243 -33.59 -38.05 9.86
C PRO A 243 -33.68 -39.14 10.94
N VAL A 244 -34.87 -39.40 11.46
CA VAL A 244 -35.15 -40.47 12.44
C VAL A 244 -34.77 -40.12 13.88
N ASN A 245 -35.64 -39.33 14.53
CA ASN A 245 -36.05 -39.56 15.94
C ASN A 245 -37.14 -38.58 16.42
N VAL A 246 -37.48 -37.56 15.63
CA VAL A 246 -38.66 -36.70 15.91
C VAL A 246 -39.97 -37.38 15.49
N ALA A 247 -39.93 -38.37 14.59
CA ALA A 247 -41.12 -39.03 14.06
C ALA A 247 -41.80 -40.01 15.04
N VAL A 248 -41.06 -40.62 15.99
CA VAL A 248 -41.62 -41.67 16.85
C VAL A 248 -42.27 -41.09 18.12
N LYS A 249 -41.68 -40.06 18.74
CA LYS A 249 -42.30 -39.41 19.92
C LYS A 249 -43.39 -38.39 19.60
N ALA A 250 -43.40 -37.82 18.39
CA ALA A 250 -44.50 -36.97 17.95
C ALA A 250 -45.71 -37.80 17.47
N GLY A 251 -45.49 -39.02 16.94
CA GLY A 251 -46.55 -39.87 16.39
C GLY A 251 -47.53 -40.39 17.44
N GLU A 252 -47.07 -40.77 18.63
CA GLU A 252 -47.97 -41.34 19.66
C GLU A 252 -48.80 -40.28 20.38
N LYS A 253 -48.27 -39.07 20.65
CA LYS A 253 -49.04 -37.98 21.27
C LYS A 253 -49.95 -37.20 20.30
N LEU A 254 -49.69 -37.29 18.98
CA LEU A 254 -50.58 -36.71 17.96
C LEU A 254 -51.84 -37.54 17.73
N ALA A 255 -51.83 -38.84 18.05
CA ALA A 255 -53.01 -39.70 17.89
C ALA A 255 -54.14 -39.35 18.87
N GLU A 256 -53.82 -39.05 20.14
CA GLU A 256 -54.84 -38.63 21.12
C GLU A 256 -55.30 -37.18 20.92
N THR A 257 -54.42 -36.29 20.45
CA THR A 257 -54.75 -34.86 20.28
C THR A 257 -55.44 -34.57 18.92
N GLY A 258 -55.26 -35.46 17.93
CA GLY A 258 -55.87 -35.36 16.60
C GLY A 258 -57.39 -35.57 16.59
N HIS A 259 -57.93 -36.31 17.55
CA HIS A 259 -59.38 -36.57 17.61
C HIS A 259 -60.17 -35.38 18.19
N LYS A 260 -59.63 -34.65 19.16
CA LYS A 260 -60.28 -33.43 19.70
C LYS A 260 -60.16 -32.23 18.76
N THR A 261 -59.03 -32.07 18.09
CA THR A 261 -58.80 -30.96 17.15
C THR A 261 -59.68 -31.07 15.90
N LYS A 262 -59.96 -32.27 15.40
CA LYS A 262 -60.87 -32.48 14.25
C LYS A 262 -62.34 -32.20 14.59
N VAL A 263 -62.74 -32.36 15.86
CA VAL A 263 -64.09 -32.01 16.34
C VAL A 263 -64.22 -30.49 16.53
N ILE A 264 -63.19 -29.83 17.08
CA ILE A 264 -63.16 -28.36 17.25
C ILE A 264 -63.14 -27.63 15.89
N LEU A 265 -62.40 -28.15 14.91
CA LEU A 265 -62.37 -27.60 13.54
C LEU A 265 -63.70 -27.79 12.78
N LYS A 266 -64.49 -28.82 13.10
CA LYS A 266 -65.82 -29.02 12.51
C LYS A 266 -66.88 -28.13 13.15
N ASP A 267 -66.81 -27.86 14.45
CA ASP A 267 -67.74 -26.95 15.15
C ASP A 267 -67.45 -25.47 14.84
N GLY A 268 -66.18 -25.10 14.66
CA GLY A 268 -65.79 -23.74 14.24
C GLY A 268 -66.11 -23.39 12.78
N MET A 269 -66.39 -24.40 11.93
CA MET A 269 -66.92 -24.16 10.57
C MET A 269 -68.45 -24.02 10.52
N LYS A 270 -69.17 -24.43 11.58
CA LYS A 270 -70.64 -24.33 11.65
C LYS A 270 -71.14 -23.10 12.42
N THR A 271 -70.31 -22.54 13.29
CA THR A 271 -70.60 -21.27 13.99
C THR A 271 -69.80 -20.17 13.29
N GLY A 272 -70.48 -19.12 12.84
CA GLY A 272 -69.93 -18.11 11.95
C GLY A 272 -68.58 -17.55 12.43
N GLY A 273 -67.55 -17.80 11.61
CA GLY A 273 -66.30 -17.07 11.46
C GLY A 273 -65.71 -16.43 12.71
N ILE A 274 -64.82 -17.15 13.40
CA ILE A 274 -63.78 -16.49 14.20
C ILE A 274 -62.64 -16.12 13.24
N ASP A 275 -62.24 -14.85 13.26
CA ASP A 275 -61.26 -14.28 12.34
C ASP A 275 -59.95 -15.08 12.30
N LYS A 276 -59.45 -15.29 11.09
CA LYS A 276 -58.20 -16.02 10.81
C LYS A 276 -57.01 -15.45 11.59
N GLU A 277 -57.03 -14.16 11.87
CA GLU A 277 -56.03 -13.45 12.68
C GLU A 277 -56.03 -13.90 14.14
N VAL A 278 -57.20 -14.17 14.72
CA VAL A 278 -57.33 -14.66 16.09
C VAL A 278 -56.78 -16.08 16.21
N TYR A 279 -57.04 -16.93 15.21
CA TYR A 279 -56.45 -18.27 15.17
C TYR A 279 -54.92 -18.23 15.06
N ILE A 280 -54.39 -17.38 14.19
CA ILE A 280 -52.95 -17.21 14.05
C ILE A 280 -52.37 -16.66 15.36
N ALA A 281 -53.02 -15.68 16.00
CA ALA A 281 -52.58 -15.10 17.26
C ALA A 281 -52.55 -16.13 18.39
N VAL A 282 -53.58 -16.97 18.53
CA VAL A 282 -53.64 -18.01 19.57
C VAL A 282 -52.61 -19.10 19.32
N ILE A 283 -52.41 -19.53 18.07
CA ILE A 283 -51.36 -20.51 17.72
C ILE A 283 -49.97 -19.91 17.98
N SER A 284 -49.76 -18.63 17.64
CA SER A 284 -48.49 -17.92 17.88
C SER A 284 -48.20 -17.77 19.38
N MET A 285 -49.23 -17.44 20.16
CA MET A 285 -49.14 -17.30 21.61
C MET A 285 -48.86 -18.64 22.28
N ALA A 286 -49.52 -19.71 21.84
CA ALA A 286 -49.28 -21.06 22.34
C ALA A 286 -47.87 -21.57 22.00
N LEU A 287 -47.37 -21.30 20.79
CA LEU A 287 -46.00 -21.64 20.40
C LEU A 287 -44.96 -20.84 21.19
N LYS A 288 -45.21 -19.55 21.41
CA LYS A 288 -44.33 -18.69 22.21
C LYS A 288 -44.28 -19.14 23.66
N GLN A 289 -45.44 -19.44 24.25
CA GLN A 289 -45.52 -19.97 25.61
C GLN A 289 -44.80 -21.31 25.74
N TYR A 290 -44.95 -22.21 24.75
CA TYR A 290 -44.21 -23.47 24.72
C TYR A 290 -42.70 -23.26 24.64
N GLN A 291 -42.24 -22.29 23.84
CA GLN A 291 -40.84 -21.99 23.64
C GLN A 291 -40.19 -21.30 24.85
N ASP A 292 -40.96 -20.47 25.55
CA ASP A 292 -40.55 -19.82 26.81
C ASP A 292 -40.57 -20.79 28.00
N ASP A 293 -41.41 -21.85 27.97
CA ASP A 293 -41.52 -22.90 29.00
C ASP A 293 -40.52 -24.06 28.81
N VAL A 294 -39.73 -24.05 27.72
CA VAL A 294 -38.53 -24.90 27.60
C VAL A 294 -37.36 -24.21 28.28
N HIS A 295 -37.43 -24.07 29.60
CA HIS A 295 -36.22 -23.87 30.38
C HIS A 295 -35.35 -25.15 30.26
N ASP A 296 -34.04 -24.96 30.10
CA ASP A 296 -33.07 -26.04 30.07
C ASP A 296 -33.21 -26.84 31.37
N VAL A 297 -33.86 -28.01 31.31
CA VAL A 297 -33.88 -28.96 32.43
C VAL A 297 -32.48 -29.55 32.50
N GLU A 298 -31.56 -28.81 33.12
CA GLU A 298 -30.23 -29.30 33.41
C GLU A 298 -30.37 -30.52 34.33
N SER A 299 -29.86 -31.67 33.88
CA SER A 299 -29.66 -32.78 34.79
C SER A 299 -28.63 -32.32 35.81
N ASN A 300 -28.99 -32.21 37.09
CA ASN A 300 -28.11 -31.88 38.23
C ASN A 300 -26.95 -32.90 38.45
N ILE A 301 -26.52 -33.61 37.41
CA ILE A 301 -25.46 -34.60 37.40
C ILE A 301 -24.26 -33.99 36.65
N ILE A 302 -23.30 -33.48 37.41
CA ILE A 302 -22.02 -33.01 36.86
C ILE A 302 -21.18 -34.25 36.52
N THR A 303 -21.05 -34.58 35.24
CA THR A 303 -20.15 -35.65 34.79
C THR A 303 -18.80 -35.07 34.39
N ILE A 304 -17.84 -35.07 35.32
CA ILE A 304 -16.46 -34.67 35.04
C ILE A 304 -15.72 -35.88 34.45
N LYS A 305 -15.31 -35.79 33.18
CA LYS A 305 -14.38 -36.77 32.58
C LYS A 305 -12.96 -36.19 32.66
N PRO A 306 -12.05 -36.80 33.44
CA PRO A 306 -10.67 -36.33 33.51
C PRO A 306 -10.00 -36.52 32.14
N HIS A 307 -9.39 -35.45 31.62
CA HIS A 307 -8.53 -35.51 30.46
C HIS A 307 -7.11 -35.18 30.94
N HIS A 308 -6.18 -36.12 30.77
CA HIS A 308 -4.78 -35.84 31.07
C HIS A 308 -4.24 -34.86 30.02
N THR A 309 -3.80 -33.68 30.48
CA THR A 309 -3.06 -32.72 29.67
C THR A 309 -1.58 -32.83 30.00
N LEU A 310 -0.70 -32.75 28.99
CA LEU A 310 0.76 -32.77 29.16
C LEU A 310 1.33 -31.47 29.76
N TRP A 311 0.50 -30.66 30.42
CA TRP A 311 0.89 -29.35 30.93
C TRP A 311 1.90 -29.40 32.07
N ASN A 312 2.00 -30.56 32.74
CA ASN A 312 2.99 -30.82 33.79
C ASN A 312 4.14 -31.72 33.32
N ALA A 313 4.28 -31.98 32.02
CA ALA A 313 5.41 -32.77 31.51
C ALA A 313 6.66 -31.88 31.46
N HIS A 314 7.55 -32.02 32.44
CA HIS A 314 8.89 -31.45 32.37
C HIS A 314 9.70 -32.26 31.34
N LEU A 315 10.19 -31.58 30.30
CA LEU A 315 11.17 -32.14 29.37
C LEU A 315 12.50 -32.26 30.12
N GLU A 316 12.99 -33.48 30.35
CA GLU A 316 14.38 -33.69 30.79
C GLU A 316 15.31 -33.25 29.64
N GLU A 317 15.96 -32.10 29.81
CA GLU A 317 17.08 -31.69 28.98
C GLU A 317 18.29 -32.57 29.30
N GLY A 318 18.71 -33.38 28.32
CA GLY A 318 20.09 -33.83 28.22
C GLY A 318 20.25 -35.33 28.04
N MET A 319 20.40 -35.78 26.79
CA MET A 319 21.39 -36.79 26.45
C MET A 319 21.84 -36.66 24.98
N PRO A 320 23.15 -36.77 24.70
CA PRO A 320 23.74 -36.36 23.43
C PRO A 320 23.55 -37.41 22.32
N LEU A 321 23.56 -36.91 21.08
CA LEU A 321 23.53 -37.67 19.84
C LEU A 321 24.67 -38.71 19.79
N MET A 322 24.31 -39.97 19.55
CA MET A 322 25.17 -40.99 18.97
C MET A 322 24.78 -41.19 17.52
#